data_AF-A0A317I0P8-F1
#
_entry.id   AF-A0A317I0P8-F1
#
_cell.length_a   1.000
_cell.length_b   1.000
_cell.length_c   1.000
_cell.angle_alpha   90.00
_cell.angle_beta   90.00
_cell.angle_gamma   90.00
#
_symmetry.space_group_name_H-M   'P 1'
#
loop_
_entity.id
_entity.type
_entity.pdbx_description
1 polymer ?
#
loop_
_entity_poly.entity_id
_entity_poly.type
_entity_poly.pdbx_seq_one_letter_code
_entity_poly.pdbx_strand_id
1 'polypeptide(L)'
;VTAFLVAFSPLIAIVGVSPSADAPTNWFVLGGLWVLLIGVKKHNGWLAFAAGAIFGGACWLRVNPLLLSGFLATAIIIFDDQKSLKRIQMGGLVVLGTVLVISPIVIRNYVSFPDFTPLGGTIGINLWEGLGETDLGRSNGFLYGDHLMIERERVQMGLSPDSPIEAMWPDGIKRERARTRESLHFIAHHPFWYSGVMLRRMWGMLKVAGDPSPYYGTAGINVTSKKCLPTTQQSGILALLVNLLGMIQSVTRYALLPLAVVGCWLAISRNWIGSLLLLTIAIYYLVPGTAAHTEIRYVLSLHCVIAIFAALGLCKVIDTLALTVSKHATHS
;
A
#
# COMPACT_ATOMS: atom_id res chain seq x y z
N VAL A 1 -9.37 18.82 6.09
CA VAL A 1 -8.58 18.76 4.84
C VAL A 1 -8.20 17.32 4.46
N THR A 2 -7.54 16.54 5.33
CA THR A 2 -7.17 15.14 5.01
C THR A 2 -8.34 14.28 4.53
N ALA A 3 -9.45 14.27 5.28
CA ALA A 3 -10.65 13.50 4.92
C ALA A 3 -11.20 13.90 3.53
N PHE A 4 -11.12 15.19 3.18
CA PHE A 4 -11.50 15.68 1.87
C PHE A 4 -10.56 15.14 0.78
N LEU A 5 -9.23 15.27 0.95
CA LEU A 5 -8.26 14.74 -0.02
C LEU A 5 -8.39 13.22 -0.22
N VAL A 6 -8.70 12.48 0.85
CA VAL A 6 -8.94 11.03 0.80
C VAL A 6 -10.24 10.70 0.08
N ALA A 7 -11.35 11.37 0.41
CA ALA A 7 -12.65 11.14 -0.21
C ALA A 7 -12.64 11.44 -1.72
N PHE A 8 -11.84 12.42 -2.14
CA PHE A 8 -11.66 12.78 -3.55
C PHE A 8 -10.50 12.03 -4.23
N SER A 9 -9.83 11.08 -3.56
CA SER A 9 -8.80 10.26 -4.20
C SER A 9 -9.48 9.22 -5.10
N PRO A 10 -9.25 9.23 -6.44
CA PRO A 10 -9.90 8.27 -7.33
C PRO A 10 -9.53 6.83 -6.97
N LEU A 11 -8.28 6.58 -6.60
CA LEU A 11 -7.80 5.26 -6.19
C LEU A 11 -8.58 4.74 -4.98
N ILE A 12 -8.72 5.55 -3.93
CA ILE A 12 -9.41 5.15 -2.70
C ILE A 12 -10.90 4.98 -2.96
N ALA A 13 -11.50 5.84 -3.78
CA ALA A 13 -12.90 5.71 -4.18
C ALA A 13 -13.17 4.40 -4.94
N ILE A 14 -12.34 4.07 -5.94
CA ILE A 14 -12.46 2.84 -6.74
C ILE A 14 -12.32 1.59 -5.88
N VAL A 15 -11.30 1.56 -5.00
CA VAL A 15 -11.13 0.39 -4.12
C VAL A 15 -12.21 0.35 -3.04
N GLY A 16 -12.71 1.50 -2.59
CA GLY A 16 -13.79 1.60 -1.62
C GLY A 16 -15.14 1.07 -2.11
N VAL A 17 -15.42 1.15 -3.43
CA VAL A 17 -16.65 0.57 -4.02
C VAL A 17 -16.49 -0.89 -4.44
N SER A 18 -15.25 -1.37 -4.54
CA SER A 18 -14.97 -2.74 -4.98
C SER A 18 -15.05 -3.69 -3.78
N PRO A 19 -15.88 -4.75 -3.82
CA PRO A 19 -15.96 -5.73 -2.74
C PRO A 19 -14.67 -6.55 -2.68
N SER A 20 -13.69 -6.04 -1.93
CA SER A 20 -12.36 -6.61 -1.78
C SER A 20 -11.87 -6.45 -0.34
N ALA A 21 -10.90 -7.27 0.06
CA ALA A 21 -10.29 -7.16 1.38
C ALA A 21 -9.37 -5.93 1.53
N ASP A 22 -9.06 -5.20 0.45
CA ASP A 22 -8.07 -4.12 0.44
C ASP A 22 -8.52 -2.89 1.24
N ALA A 23 -9.76 -2.42 1.02
CA ALA A 23 -10.29 -1.28 1.74
C ALA A 23 -10.43 -1.56 3.25
N PRO A 24 -11.02 -2.69 3.70
CA PRO A 24 -11.05 -3.06 5.10
C PRO A 24 -9.65 -3.17 5.71
N THR A 25 -8.70 -3.84 5.04
CA THR A 25 -7.31 -3.95 5.52
C THR A 25 -6.72 -2.57 5.80
N ASN A 26 -6.91 -1.63 4.86
CA ASN A 26 -6.43 -0.26 5.02
C ASN A 26 -7.03 0.44 6.25
N TRP A 27 -8.32 0.23 6.55
CA TRP A 27 -8.96 0.81 7.74
C TRP A 27 -8.33 0.29 9.04
N PHE A 28 -8.06 -1.01 9.12
CA PHE A 28 -7.35 -1.59 10.28
C PHE A 28 -5.94 -1.00 10.39
N VAL A 29 -5.19 -0.88 9.29
CA VAL A 29 -3.85 -0.29 9.31
C VAL A 29 -3.89 1.16 9.80
N LEU A 30 -4.81 1.99 9.30
CA LEU A 30 -4.93 3.39 9.74
C LEU A 30 -5.42 3.50 11.19
N GLY A 31 -6.34 2.64 11.62
CA GLY A 31 -6.81 2.56 13.00
C GLY A 31 -5.69 2.16 13.96
N GLY A 32 -4.91 1.13 13.61
CA GLY A 32 -3.76 0.69 14.39
C GLY A 32 -2.69 1.77 14.49
N LEU A 33 -2.41 2.47 13.38
CA LEU A 33 -1.50 3.62 13.36
C LEU A 33 -1.98 4.74 14.29
N TRP A 34 -3.26 5.10 14.23
CA TRP A 34 -3.82 6.15 15.07
C TRP A 34 -3.71 5.79 16.56
N VAL A 35 -4.09 4.57 16.93
CA VAL A 35 -3.94 4.05 18.30
C VAL A 35 -2.47 4.04 18.73
N LEU A 36 -1.55 3.66 17.83
CA LEU A 36 -0.11 3.65 18.11
C LEU A 36 0.42 5.06 18.37
N LEU A 37 0.05 6.05 17.56
CA LEU A 37 0.47 7.44 17.75
C LEU A 37 0.01 7.99 19.10
N ILE A 38 -1.21 7.64 19.53
CA ILE A 38 -1.71 7.99 20.88
C ILE A 38 -0.91 7.22 21.95
N GLY A 39 -0.62 5.94 21.71
CA GLY A 39 0.16 5.09 22.59
C GLY A 39 1.57 5.65 22.83
N VAL A 40 2.27 6.05 21.77
CA VAL A 40 3.59 6.69 21.82
C VAL A 40 3.49 8.03 22.54
N LYS A 41 2.54 8.91 22.18
CA LYS A 41 2.37 10.22 22.84
C LYS A 41 2.07 10.11 24.33
N LYS A 42 1.29 9.11 24.75
CA LYS A 42 0.93 8.87 26.16
C LYS A 42 1.89 7.89 26.86
N HIS A 43 2.86 7.36 26.13
CA HIS A 43 3.73 6.26 26.53
C HIS A 43 3.00 5.10 27.23
N ASN A 44 1.86 4.69 26.66
CA ASN A 44 0.98 3.68 27.21
C ASN A 44 1.15 2.35 26.45
N GLY A 45 1.72 1.36 27.14
CA GLY A 45 1.97 0.03 26.58
C GLY A 45 0.70 -0.72 26.15
N TRP A 46 -0.43 -0.50 26.83
CA TRP A 46 -1.71 -1.11 26.46
C TRP A 46 -2.22 -0.60 25.11
N LEU A 47 -2.03 0.69 24.82
CA LEU A 47 -2.35 1.24 23.50
C LEU A 47 -1.40 0.71 22.42
N ALA A 48 -0.11 0.54 22.72
CA ALA A 48 0.84 -0.08 21.80
C ALA A 48 0.45 -1.53 21.47
N PHE A 49 0.07 -2.32 22.49
CA PHE A 49 -0.46 -3.66 22.33
C PHE A 49 -1.74 -3.69 21.49
N ALA A 50 -2.70 -2.80 21.80
CA ALA A 50 -3.95 -2.69 21.05
C ALA A 50 -3.71 -2.32 19.58
N ALA A 51 -2.78 -1.41 19.30
CA ALA A 51 -2.36 -1.11 17.92
C ALA A 51 -1.81 -2.36 17.22
N GLY A 52 -0.93 -3.10 17.90
CA GLY A 52 -0.42 -4.41 17.45
C GLY A 52 -1.53 -5.38 17.09
N ALA A 53 -2.52 -5.52 17.97
CA ALA A 53 -3.68 -6.39 17.77
C ALA A 53 -4.52 -5.97 16.55
N ILE A 54 -4.73 -4.67 16.34
CA ILE A 54 -5.43 -4.14 15.16
C ILE A 54 -4.63 -4.45 13.88
N PHE A 55 -3.30 -4.30 13.88
CA PHE A 55 -2.47 -4.73 12.74
C PHE A 55 -2.55 -6.24 12.49
N GLY A 56 -2.61 -7.05 13.55
CA GLY A 56 -2.87 -8.47 13.45
C GLY A 56 -4.22 -8.75 12.79
N GLY A 57 -5.27 -8.01 13.15
CA GLY A 57 -6.59 -8.08 12.49
C GLY A 57 -6.52 -7.73 11.00
N ALA A 58 -5.69 -6.75 10.62
CA ALA A 58 -5.43 -6.45 9.20
C ALA A 58 -4.79 -7.65 8.47
N CYS A 59 -3.94 -8.40 9.16
CA CYS A 59 -3.28 -9.59 8.61
C CYS A 59 -4.23 -10.76 8.32
N TRP A 60 -5.41 -10.80 8.95
CA TRP A 60 -6.45 -11.78 8.63
C TRP A 60 -7.15 -11.48 7.31
N LEU A 61 -7.18 -10.21 6.90
CA LEU A 61 -7.80 -9.76 5.66
C LEU A 61 -6.83 -9.85 4.48
N ARG A 62 -5.56 -9.47 4.71
CA ARG A 62 -4.48 -9.50 3.72
C ARG A 62 -3.15 -9.78 4.41
N VAL A 63 -2.24 -10.51 3.77
CA VAL A 63 -0.89 -10.76 4.30
C VAL A 63 0.01 -9.51 4.30
N ASN A 64 -0.33 -8.49 3.51
CA ASN A 64 0.49 -7.31 3.27
C ASN A 64 0.97 -6.58 4.54
N PRO A 65 0.21 -6.45 5.63
CA PRO A 65 0.66 -5.79 6.85
C PRO A 65 1.52 -6.67 7.78
N LEU A 66 1.84 -7.91 7.41
CA LEU A 66 2.50 -8.88 8.29
C LEU A 66 3.80 -8.35 8.92
N LEU A 67 4.65 -7.71 8.13
CA LEU A 67 5.93 -7.18 8.59
C LEU A 67 5.81 -5.75 9.14
N LEU A 68 4.63 -5.11 9.03
CA LEU A 68 4.43 -3.71 9.41
C LEU A 68 4.69 -3.47 10.90
N SER A 69 4.22 -4.37 11.76
CA SER A 69 4.41 -4.26 13.22
C SER A 69 5.88 -4.32 13.60
N GLY A 70 6.68 -5.14 12.90
CA GLY A 70 8.13 -5.20 13.06
C GLY A 70 8.80 -3.87 12.69
N PHE A 71 8.46 -3.30 11.52
CA PHE A 71 8.99 -2.00 11.07
C PHE A 71 8.61 -0.86 12.02
N LEU A 72 7.36 -0.83 12.51
CA LEU A 72 6.92 0.17 13.48
C LEU A 72 7.60 -0.01 14.83
N ALA A 73 7.82 -1.24 15.29
CA ALA A 73 8.56 -1.51 16.51
C ALA A 73 10.00 -1.04 16.44
N THR A 74 10.71 -1.30 15.34
CA THR A 74 12.07 -0.77 15.15
C THR A 74 12.08 0.75 14.99
N ALA A 75 11.08 1.35 14.33
CA ALA A 75 10.93 2.81 14.30
C ALA A 75 10.74 3.42 15.70
N ILE A 76 9.95 2.79 16.59
CA ILE A 76 9.81 3.23 17.99
C ILE A 76 11.15 3.12 18.73
N ILE A 77 11.87 2.01 18.56
CA ILE A 77 13.17 1.81 19.22
C ILE A 77 14.20 2.86 18.80
N ILE A 78 14.24 3.20 17.50
CA ILE A 78 15.20 4.16 16.94
C ILE A 78 14.81 5.60 17.25
N PHE A 79 13.53 5.96 17.07
CA PHE A 79 13.10 7.37 17.03
C PHE A 79 12.34 7.86 18.26
N ASP A 80 11.80 7.01 19.12
CA ASP A 80 11.21 7.50 20.37
C ASP A 80 12.30 8.13 21.25
N ASP A 81 11.97 9.07 22.14
CA ASP A 81 12.95 9.79 22.99
C ASP A 81 13.05 9.23 24.42
N GLN A 82 12.19 8.26 24.76
CA GLN A 82 12.10 7.67 26.10
C GLN A 82 13.35 6.90 26.56
N LYS A 83 13.36 6.34 27.78
CA LYS A 83 14.42 5.40 28.20
C LYS A 83 14.41 4.16 27.30
N SER A 84 15.60 3.64 26.96
CA SER A 84 15.78 2.48 26.04
C SER A 84 14.86 1.30 26.38
N LEU A 85 14.76 0.94 27.66
CA LEU A 85 13.88 -0.13 28.13
C LEU A 85 12.41 0.11 27.79
N LYS A 86 11.92 1.34 27.93
CA LYS A 86 10.52 1.69 27.65
C LYS A 86 10.23 1.64 26.15
N ARG A 87 11.17 2.10 25.29
CA ARG A 87 11.04 2.01 23.83
C ARG A 87 10.98 0.55 23.37
N ILE A 88 11.86 -0.30 23.92
CA ILE A 88 11.88 -1.74 23.64
C ILE A 88 10.58 -2.41 24.10
N GLN A 89 10.10 -2.08 25.30
CA GLN A 89 8.80 -2.59 25.79
C GLN A 89 7.66 -2.17 24.88
N MET A 90 7.60 -0.90 24.46
CA MET A 90 6.54 -0.42 23.57
C MET A 90 6.59 -1.10 22.20
N GLY A 91 7.75 -1.16 21.55
CA GLY A 91 7.92 -1.87 20.28
C GLY A 91 7.58 -3.36 20.41
N GLY A 92 8.05 -4.00 21.47
CA GLY A 92 7.76 -5.41 21.78
C GLY A 92 6.26 -5.68 21.98
N LEU A 93 5.54 -4.76 22.64
CA LEU A 93 4.09 -4.88 22.83
C LEU A 93 3.31 -4.75 21.52
N VAL A 94 3.75 -3.90 20.58
CA VAL A 94 3.16 -3.85 19.22
C VAL A 94 3.30 -5.20 18.52
N VAL A 95 4.53 -5.76 18.50
CA VAL A 95 4.80 -7.05 17.86
C VAL A 95 4.01 -8.17 18.55
N LEU A 96 4.01 -8.20 19.89
CA LEU A 96 3.28 -9.21 20.66
C LEU A 96 1.78 -9.17 20.37
N GLY A 97 1.17 -7.98 20.34
CA GLY A 97 -0.24 -7.83 19.98
C GLY A 97 -0.56 -8.38 18.60
N THR A 98 0.30 -8.10 17.61
CA THR A 98 0.15 -8.64 16.24
C THR A 98 0.27 -10.16 16.24
N VAL A 99 1.34 -10.71 16.83
CA VAL A 99 1.62 -12.15 16.87
C VAL A 99 0.48 -12.93 17.53
N LEU A 100 -0.04 -12.45 18.66
CA LEU A 100 -1.14 -13.13 19.36
C LEU A 100 -2.40 -13.20 18.49
N VAL A 101 -2.75 -12.12 17.80
CA VAL A 101 -3.94 -12.10 16.93
C VAL A 101 -3.78 -12.99 15.71
N ILE A 102 -2.59 -13.08 15.10
CA ILE A 102 -2.36 -13.96 13.94
C ILE A 102 -2.10 -15.41 14.32
N SER A 103 -1.75 -15.70 15.58
CA SER A 103 -1.39 -17.04 16.03
C SER A 103 -2.44 -18.13 15.71
N PRO A 104 -3.76 -17.91 15.81
CA PRO A 104 -4.73 -18.98 15.55
C PRO A 104 -4.71 -19.47 14.11
N ILE A 105 -4.58 -18.57 13.13
CA ILE A 105 -4.50 -18.94 11.71
C ILE A 105 -3.15 -19.58 11.37
N VAL A 106 -2.06 -19.11 11.98
CA VAL A 106 -0.73 -19.73 11.83
C VAL A 106 -0.74 -21.16 12.38
N ILE A 107 -1.31 -21.39 13.56
CA ILE A 107 -1.44 -22.70 14.19
C ILE A 107 -2.32 -23.62 13.32
N ARG A 108 -3.48 -23.12 12.87
CA ARG A 108 -4.36 -23.87 11.97
C ARG A 108 -3.59 -24.32 10.72
N ASN A 109 -2.88 -23.41 10.06
CA ASN A 109 -2.14 -23.72 8.85
C ASN A 109 -1.02 -24.73 9.12
N TYR A 110 -0.29 -24.57 10.23
CA TYR A 110 0.76 -25.50 10.63
C TYR A 110 0.24 -26.94 10.86
N VAL A 111 -0.95 -27.08 11.44
CA VAL A 111 -1.56 -28.40 11.69
C VAL A 111 -2.22 -28.98 10.44
N SER A 112 -2.79 -28.14 9.58
CA SER A 112 -3.61 -28.58 8.44
C SER A 112 -2.81 -28.86 7.17
N PHE A 113 -1.67 -28.19 7.00
CA PHE A 113 -0.85 -28.33 5.80
C PHE A 113 0.45 -29.09 6.11
N PRO A 114 0.93 -29.96 5.21
CA PRO A 114 2.19 -30.69 5.39
C PRO A 114 3.41 -29.77 5.45
N ASP A 115 3.26 -28.52 4.98
CA ASP A 115 4.31 -27.52 4.91
C ASP A 115 3.91 -26.23 5.64
N PHE A 116 4.86 -25.61 6.35
CA PHE A 116 4.63 -24.37 7.08
C PHE A 116 4.33 -23.19 6.14
N THR A 117 3.13 -22.62 6.28
CA THR A 117 2.66 -21.43 5.57
C THR A 117 1.94 -20.48 6.54
N PRO A 118 2.62 -19.47 7.10
CA PRO A 118 2.12 -18.74 8.27
C PRO A 118 0.77 -18.05 8.01
N LEU A 119 0.61 -17.35 6.88
CA LEU A 119 -0.62 -16.60 6.55
C LEU A 119 -1.08 -16.78 5.09
N GLY A 120 -0.42 -17.66 4.33
CA GLY A 120 -0.59 -17.84 2.90
C GLY A 120 0.75 -17.76 2.15
N GLY A 121 0.82 -18.33 0.95
CA GLY A 121 2.05 -18.37 0.14
C GLY A 121 1.78 -17.88 -1.27
N THR A 122 1.75 -16.57 -1.48
CA THR A 122 1.62 -15.93 -2.81
C THR A 122 2.83 -15.05 -3.19
N ILE A 123 3.90 -15.06 -2.39
CA ILE A 123 5.12 -14.30 -2.65
C ILE A 123 5.77 -14.71 -3.98
N GLY A 124 5.88 -16.02 -4.22
CA GLY A 124 6.38 -16.62 -5.45
C GLY A 124 5.55 -16.26 -6.67
N ILE A 125 4.21 -16.32 -6.58
CA ILE A 125 3.30 -15.82 -7.64
C ILE A 125 3.58 -14.35 -7.93
N ASN A 126 3.54 -13.48 -6.91
CA ASN A 126 3.71 -12.05 -7.11
C ASN A 126 5.10 -11.70 -7.67
N LEU A 127 6.16 -12.39 -7.21
CA LEU A 127 7.50 -12.23 -7.76
C LEU A 127 7.56 -12.68 -9.22
N TRP A 128 6.94 -13.81 -9.54
CA TRP A 128 6.90 -14.37 -10.88
C TRP A 128 6.19 -13.46 -11.87
N GLU A 129 4.95 -13.10 -11.57
CA GLU A 129 4.15 -12.20 -12.39
C GLU A 129 4.85 -10.84 -12.50
N GLY A 130 5.42 -10.36 -11.40
CA GLY A 130 6.20 -9.13 -11.40
C GLY A 130 7.42 -9.19 -12.31
N LEU A 131 8.11 -10.33 -12.45
CA LEU A 131 9.16 -10.45 -13.46
C LEU A 131 8.55 -10.48 -14.88
N GLY A 132 7.43 -11.18 -15.06
CA GLY A 132 6.69 -11.28 -16.31
C GLY A 132 6.12 -9.96 -16.85
N GLU A 133 6.01 -8.91 -16.03
CA GLU A 133 5.63 -7.56 -16.48
C GLU A 133 6.69 -6.87 -17.35
N THR A 134 7.92 -7.37 -17.33
CA THR A 134 9.07 -6.72 -17.97
C THR A 134 9.51 -7.46 -19.22
N ASP A 135 10.06 -6.75 -20.21
CA ASP A 135 10.56 -7.38 -21.45
C ASP A 135 11.65 -8.41 -21.17
N LEU A 136 12.58 -8.10 -20.25
CA LEU A 136 13.66 -9.01 -19.88
C LEU A 136 13.15 -10.23 -19.12
N GLY A 137 12.18 -10.07 -18.21
CA GLY A 137 11.57 -11.22 -17.54
C GLY A 137 10.84 -12.12 -18.54
N ARG A 138 10.07 -11.53 -19.47
CA ARG A 138 9.36 -12.30 -20.50
C ARG A 138 10.30 -13.05 -21.44
N SER A 139 11.41 -12.43 -21.85
CA SER A 139 12.41 -13.11 -22.68
C SER A 139 13.11 -14.27 -21.94
N ASN A 140 13.03 -14.31 -20.62
CA ASN A 140 13.54 -15.39 -19.77
C ASN A 140 12.42 -16.33 -19.27
N GLY A 141 11.24 -16.28 -19.89
CA GLY A 141 10.15 -17.23 -19.65
C GLY A 141 9.20 -16.87 -18.50
N PHE A 142 9.40 -15.76 -17.78
CA PHE A 142 8.43 -15.30 -16.80
C PHE A 142 7.16 -14.80 -17.52
N LEU A 143 5.99 -15.18 -17.01
CA LEU A 143 4.69 -14.90 -17.63
C LEU A 143 3.86 -14.02 -16.69
N TYR A 144 3.21 -13.02 -17.26
CA TYR A 144 2.30 -12.13 -16.53
C TYR A 144 0.86 -12.65 -16.60
N GLY A 145 0.23 -12.86 -15.45
CA GLY A 145 -1.13 -13.33 -15.32
C GLY A 145 -1.21 -14.80 -14.87
N ASP A 146 -1.97 -15.01 -13.81
CA ASP A 146 -2.23 -16.32 -13.18
C ASP A 146 -2.53 -17.42 -14.20
N HIS A 147 -3.39 -17.15 -15.19
CA HIS A 147 -3.80 -18.14 -16.20
C HIS A 147 -2.62 -18.60 -17.08
N LEU A 148 -1.71 -17.70 -17.47
CA LEU A 148 -0.53 -18.08 -18.29
C LEU A 148 0.49 -18.85 -17.45
N MET A 149 0.68 -18.43 -16.19
CA MET A 149 1.54 -19.15 -15.25
C MET A 149 1.01 -20.57 -14.99
N ILE A 150 -0.29 -20.71 -14.70
CA ILE A 150 -0.94 -22.01 -14.47
C ILE A 150 -0.85 -22.89 -15.73
N GLU A 151 -1.04 -22.33 -16.93
CA GLU A 151 -0.90 -23.09 -18.18
C GLU A 151 0.53 -23.59 -18.39
N ARG A 152 1.54 -22.76 -18.11
CA ARG A 152 2.95 -23.19 -18.15
C ARG A 152 3.19 -24.35 -17.19
N GLU A 153 2.70 -24.25 -15.96
CA GLU A 153 2.87 -25.29 -14.94
C GLU A 153 2.14 -26.59 -15.33
N ARG A 154 0.93 -26.47 -15.92
CA ARG A 154 0.16 -27.60 -16.44
C ARG A 154 0.95 -28.39 -17.49
N VAL A 155 1.53 -27.68 -18.46
CA VAL A 155 2.37 -28.29 -19.52
C VAL A 155 3.61 -28.94 -18.91
N GLN A 156 4.27 -28.28 -17.96
CA GLN A 156 5.45 -28.84 -17.27
C GLN A 156 5.14 -30.11 -16.47
N MET A 157 3.93 -30.22 -15.94
CA MET A 157 3.46 -31.41 -15.22
C MET A 157 2.97 -32.52 -16.15
N GLY A 158 2.91 -32.28 -17.47
CA GLY A 158 2.36 -33.25 -18.43
C GLY A 158 0.87 -33.50 -18.25
N LEU A 159 0.13 -32.53 -17.72
CA LEU A 159 -1.31 -32.63 -17.48
C LEU A 159 -2.12 -32.27 -18.73
N SER A 160 -3.27 -32.91 -18.91
CA SER A 160 -4.23 -32.57 -19.97
C SER A 160 -4.76 -31.13 -19.81
N PRO A 161 -5.10 -30.40 -20.90
CA PRO A 161 -5.75 -29.08 -20.83
C PRO A 161 -6.96 -29.00 -19.91
N ASP A 162 -7.71 -30.10 -19.78
CA ASP A 162 -8.91 -30.18 -18.95
C ASP A 162 -8.64 -30.51 -17.48
N SER A 163 -7.37 -30.71 -17.10
CA SER A 163 -7.01 -31.08 -15.72
C SER A 163 -7.28 -29.91 -14.76
N PRO A 164 -7.96 -30.15 -13.61
CA PRO A 164 -8.23 -29.11 -12.63
C PRO A 164 -6.94 -28.74 -11.89
N ILE A 165 -6.30 -27.68 -12.34
CA ILE A 165 -5.11 -27.09 -11.74
C ILE A 165 -5.39 -25.62 -11.44
N GLU A 166 -5.11 -25.21 -10.22
CA GLU A 166 -5.21 -23.83 -9.77
C GLU A 166 -3.84 -23.33 -9.31
N ALA A 167 -3.73 -22.05 -8.97
CA ALA A 167 -2.48 -21.48 -8.45
C ALA A 167 -1.96 -22.20 -7.19
N MET A 168 -2.88 -22.71 -6.36
CA MET A 168 -2.58 -23.37 -5.09
C MET A 168 -2.94 -24.87 -5.03
N TRP A 169 -3.68 -25.40 -6.01
CA TRP A 169 -4.12 -26.79 -6.02
C TRP A 169 -3.58 -27.53 -7.25
N PRO A 170 -3.07 -28.77 -7.12
CA PRO A 170 -3.06 -29.62 -5.91
C PRO A 170 -1.85 -29.43 -4.99
N ASP A 171 -0.71 -28.98 -5.52
CA ASP A 171 0.59 -28.91 -4.83
C ASP A 171 1.13 -27.48 -4.71
N GLY A 172 0.23 -26.53 -4.42
CA GLY A 172 0.50 -25.09 -4.43
C GLY A 172 1.74 -24.66 -3.66
N ILE A 173 1.99 -25.24 -2.48
CA ILE A 173 3.14 -24.87 -1.65
C ILE A 173 4.47 -25.24 -2.32
N LYS A 174 4.53 -26.42 -2.96
CA LYS A 174 5.72 -26.88 -3.68
C LYS A 174 5.98 -25.99 -4.89
N ARG A 175 4.94 -25.72 -5.69
CA ARG A 175 5.02 -24.81 -6.85
C ARG A 175 5.41 -23.40 -6.43
N GLU A 176 4.86 -22.91 -5.33
CA GLU A 176 5.17 -21.59 -4.80
C GLU A 176 6.63 -21.43 -4.41
N ARG A 177 7.21 -22.43 -3.73
CA ARG A 177 8.63 -22.47 -3.43
C ARG A 177 9.48 -22.55 -4.70
N ALA A 178 9.04 -23.30 -5.70
CA ALA A 178 9.72 -23.38 -6.99
C ALA A 178 9.71 -22.02 -7.71
N ARG A 179 8.55 -21.35 -7.81
CA ARG A 179 8.41 -19.99 -8.36
C ARG A 179 9.29 -18.99 -7.62
N THR A 180 9.26 -19.01 -6.29
CA THR A 180 10.10 -18.14 -5.46
C THR A 180 11.58 -18.37 -5.74
N ARG A 181 12.03 -19.62 -5.80
CA ARG A 181 13.43 -19.97 -6.05
C ARG A 181 13.88 -19.56 -7.45
N GLU A 182 13.09 -19.82 -8.48
CA GLU A 182 13.38 -19.44 -9.87
C GLU A 182 13.45 -17.90 -10.01
N SER A 183 12.47 -17.19 -9.46
CA SER A 183 12.45 -15.73 -9.43
C SER A 183 13.66 -15.14 -8.69
N LEU A 184 13.98 -15.63 -7.49
CA LEU A 184 15.13 -15.15 -6.72
C LEU A 184 16.46 -15.48 -7.41
N HIS A 185 16.57 -16.65 -8.02
CA HIS A 185 17.74 -17.02 -8.81
C HIS A 185 17.93 -16.05 -9.99
N PHE A 186 16.87 -15.74 -10.72
CA PHE A 186 16.92 -14.76 -11.81
C PHE A 186 17.31 -13.36 -11.32
N ILE A 187 16.71 -12.89 -10.22
CA ILE A 187 17.03 -11.60 -9.59
C ILE A 187 18.50 -11.55 -9.16
N ALA A 188 19.02 -12.63 -8.57
CA ALA A 188 20.41 -12.71 -8.14
C ALA A 188 21.40 -12.56 -9.31
N HIS A 189 21.03 -12.99 -10.52
CA HIS A 189 21.83 -12.79 -11.74
C HIS A 189 21.64 -11.41 -12.37
N HIS A 190 20.60 -10.66 -12.00
CA HIS A 190 20.24 -9.35 -12.57
C HIS A 190 19.95 -8.27 -11.50
N PRO A 191 20.81 -8.08 -10.47
CA PRO A 191 20.45 -7.29 -9.28
C PRO A 191 20.23 -5.80 -9.58
N PHE A 192 21.08 -5.20 -10.42
CA PHE A 192 20.96 -3.78 -10.78
C PHE A 192 19.75 -3.51 -11.66
N TRP A 193 19.47 -4.40 -12.61
CA TRP A 193 18.28 -4.33 -13.44
C TRP A 193 17.01 -4.42 -12.58
N TYR A 194 16.94 -5.41 -11.69
CA TYR A 194 15.79 -5.59 -10.81
C TYR A 194 15.61 -4.41 -9.88
N SER A 195 16.69 -3.85 -9.33
CA SER A 195 16.65 -2.61 -8.54
C SER A 195 16.06 -1.45 -9.36
N GLY A 196 16.43 -1.31 -10.63
CA GLY A 196 15.83 -0.33 -11.54
C GLY A 196 14.34 -0.57 -11.80
N VAL A 197 13.90 -1.84 -11.91
CA VAL A 197 12.47 -2.19 -11.97
C VAL A 197 11.77 -1.77 -10.69
N MET A 198 12.30 -2.10 -9.51
CA MET A 198 11.72 -1.73 -8.22
C MET A 198 11.61 -0.21 -8.04
N LEU A 199 12.64 0.57 -8.41
CA LEU A 199 12.57 2.03 -8.33
C LEU A 199 11.47 2.61 -9.22
N ARG A 200 11.30 2.06 -10.43
CA ARG A 200 10.19 2.44 -11.32
C ARG A 200 8.84 2.06 -10.72
N ARG A 201 8.73 0.93 -10.02
CA ARG A 201 7.52 0.54 -9.28
C ARG A 201 7.21 1.49 -8.15
N MET A 202 8.20 1.78 -7.30
CA MET A 202 8.07 2.74 -6.20
C MET A 202 7.58 4.09 -6.74
N TRP A 203 8.17 4.57 -7.83
CA TRP A 203 7.70 5.78 -8.49
C TRP A 203 6.26 5.66 -9.00
N GLY A 204 5.92 4.54 -9.64
CA GLY A 204 4.56 4.23 -10.11
C GLY A 204 3.52 4.22 -8.98
N MET A 205 3.88 3.69 -7.81
CA MET A 205 3.03 3.66 -6.62
C MET A 205 2.87 5.03 -5.96
N LEU A 206 3.86 5.92 -6.08
CA LEU A 206 3.71 7.33 -5.71
C LEU A 206 2.92 8.13 -6.75
N LYS A 207 2.80 7.62 -7.98
CA LYS A 207 2.15 8.29 -9.09
C LYS A 207 0.64 8.30 -8.87
N VAL A 208 0.16 9.44 -8.38
CA VAL A 208 -1.28 9.71 -8.32
C VAL A 208 -1.82 9.98 -9.74
N ALA A 209 -0.96 10.42 -10.69
CA ALA A 209 -1.31 10.99 -11.99
C ALA A 209 -0.88 10.21 -13.24
N GLY A 210 -1.45 10.55 -14.41
CA GLY A 210 -0.99 10.09 -15.73
C GLY A 210 -1.57 8.75 -16.22
N ASP A 211 -1.03 8.27 -17.33
CA ASP A 211 -1.59 7.11 -18.07
C ASP A 211 -1.58 5.82 -17.25
N PRO A 212 -2.58 4.93 -17.49
CA PRO A 212 -2.57 3.59 -16.93
C PRO A 212 -1.31 2.92 -17.36
N SER A 213 -0.50 2.55 -16.38
CA SER A 213 0.36 1.42 -16.65
C SER A 213 -0.56 0.20 -16.81
N PRO A 214 -0.39 -0.61 -17.85
CA PRO A 214 -1.12 -1.86 -18.01
C PRO A 214 -1.02 -2.77 -16.77
N TYR A 215 0.03 -2.58 -15.97
CA TYR A 215 0.45 -3.45 -14.88
C TYR A 215 0.26 -2.81 -13.50
N TYR A 216 0.46 -1.49 -13.37
CA TYR A 216 0.25 -0.76 -12.09
C TYR A 216 -1.16 -0.14 -11.96
N GLY A 217 -1.97 -0.15 -13.02
CA GLY A 217 -3.19 0.63 -13.12
C GLY A 217 -2.93 2.15 -13.20
N THR A 218 -3.98 2.95 -13.07
CA THR A 218 -3.85 4.36 -12.68
C THR A 218 -4.51 4.59 -11.33
N ALA A 219 -3.96 5.51 -10.55
CA ALA A 219 -4.74 6.27 -9.58
C ALA A 219 -5.53 7.43 -10.23
N GLY A 220 -5.56 7.49 -11.57
CA GLY A 220 -5.79 8.68 -12.37
C GLY A 220 -6.77 8.44 -13.52
N ILE A 221 -7.89 7.77 -13.25
CA ILE A 221 -9.03 7.79 -14.17
C ILE A 221 -9.49 9.25 -14.27
N ASN A 222 -9.35 9.85 -15.46
CA ASN A 222 -9.98 11.15 -15.71
C ASN A 222 -11.49 10.89 -15.73
N VAL A 223 -12.15 11.17 -14.61
CA VAL A 223 -13.60 11.12 -14.48
C VAL A 223 -14.18 12.22 -15.34
N THR A 224 -14.89 11.86 -16.41
CA THR A 224 -15.61 12.80 -17.25
C THR A 224 -16.98 12.22 -17.55
N SER A 225 -17.96 13.07 -17.81
CA SER A 225 -19.31 12.62 -18.17
C SER A 225 -19.27 11.66 -19.36
N LYS A 226 -18.41 11.92 -20.36
CA LYS A 226 -18.22 11.06 -21.53
C LYS A 226 -17.74 9.65 -21.21
N LYS A 227 -16.91 9.49 -20.17
CA LYS A 227 -16.33 8.19 -19.78
C LYS A 227 -17.17 7.45 -18.75
N CYS A 228 -17.91 8.17 -17.92
CA CYS A 228 -18.57 7.61 -16.74
C CYS A 228 -20.09 7.52 -16.86
N LEU A 229 -20.72 8.27 -17.78
CA LEU A 229 -22.17 8.32 -17.92
C LEU A 229 -22.63 7.73 -19.27
N PRO A 230 -23.81 7.07 -19.31
CA PRO A 230 -24.48 6.71 -20.55
C PRO A 230 -24.70 7.94 -21.44
N THR A 231 -24.71 7.77 -22.77
CA THR A 231 -24.83 8.88 -23.74
C THR A 231 -26.01 9.81 -23.48
N THR A 232 -27.14 9.28 -23.01
CA THR A 232 -28.35 10.05 -22.64
C THR A 232 -28.15 10.97 -21.43
N GLN A 233 -27.14 10.72 -20.60
CA GLN A 233 -26.81 11.47 -19.38
C GLN A 233 -25.51 12.30 -19.52
N GLN A 234 -24.92 12.38 -20.72
CA GLN A 234 -23.67 13.12 -20.95
C GLN A 234 -23.86 14.64 -21.02
N SER A 235 -25.10 15.14 -20.93
CA SER A 235 -25.48 16.55 -20.86
C SER A 235 -26.24 16.87 -19.56
N GLY A 236 -26.44 18.16 -19.28
CA GLY A 236 -27.19 18.63 -18.11
C GLY A 236 -26.38 18.71 -16.80
N ILE A 237 -27.10 18.84 -15.68
CA ILE A 237 -26.51 19.11 -14.35
C ILE A 237 -25.64 17.95 -13.87
N LEU A 238 -26.08 16.70 -14.07
CA LEU A 238 -25.30 15.53 -13.65
C LEU A 238 -23.95 15.47 -14.37
N ALA A 239 -23.93 15.70 -15.69
CA ALA A 239 -22.70 15.75 -16.47
C ALA A 239 -21.76 16.87 -15.99
N LEU A 240 -22.30 18.05 -15.66
CA LEU A 240 -21.54 19.16 -15.09
C LEU A 240 -20.89 18.75 -13.75
N LEU A 241 -21.64 18.11 -12.85
CA LEU A 241 -21.14 17.65 -11.55
C LEU A 241 -20.03 16.59 -11.70
N VAL A 242 -20.21 15.62 -12.59
CA VAL A 242 -19.18 14.60 -12.87
C VAL A 242 -17.91 15.23 -13.44
N ASN A 243 -18.04 16.20 -14.36
CA ASN A 243 -16.89 16.90 -14.91
C ASN A 243 -16.20 17.78 -13.86
N LEU A 244 -16.95 18.47 -12.99
CA LEU A 244 -16.41 19.24 -11.88
C LEU A 244 -15.64 18.35 -10.90
N LEU A 245 -16.21 17.20 -10.53
CA LEU A 245 -15.55 16.20 -9.71
C LEU A 245 -14.25 15.73 -10.38
N GLY A 246 -14.29 15.42 -11.68
CA GLY A 246 -13.12 15.05 -12.46
C GLY A 246 -12.02 16.11 -12.50
N MET A 247 -12.39 17.39 -12.61
CA MET A 247 -11.45 18.51 -12.53
C MET A 247 -10.78 18.56 -11.16
N ILE A 248 -11.56 18.48 -10.07
CA ILE A 248 -11.04 18.47 -8.69
C ILE A 248 -10.09 17.29 -8.49
N GLN A 249 -10.47 16.09 -8.94
CA GLN A 249 -9.65 14.90 -8.87
C GLN A 249 -8.34 15.07 -9.66
N SER A 250 -8.40 15.65 -10.87
CA SER A 250 -7.23 15.89 -11.70
C SER A 250 -6.25 16.89 -11.06
N VAL A 251 -6.75 18.00 -10.51
CA VAL A 251 -5.93 18.99 -9.80
C VAL A 251 -5.31 18.37 -8.55
N THR A 252 -6.14 17.73 -7.71
CA THR A 252 -5.71 17.08 -6.46
C THR A 252 -4.56 16.12 -6.74
N ARG A 253 -4.69 15.33 -7.80
CA ARG A 253 -3.72 14.33 -8.22
C ARG A 253 -2.34 14.90 -8.56
N TYR A 254 -2.26 16.03 -9.27
CA TYR A 254 -0.96 16.67 -9.56
C TYR A 254 -0.42 17.47 -8.38
N ALA A 255 -1.30 18.04 -7.55
CA ALA A 255 -0.90 18.82 -6.38
C ALA A 255 -0.49 17.96 -5.18
N LEU A 256 -0.99 16.72 -5.07
CA LEU A 256 -0.86 15.91 -3.86
C LEU A 256 0.60 15.69 -3.45
N LEU A 257 1.45 15.28 -4.38
CA LEU A 257 2.85 14.94 -4.06
C LEU A 257 3.68 16.18 -3.67
N PRO A 258 3.68 17.30 -4.42
CA PRO A 258 4.36 18.53 -3.99
C PRO A 258 3.87 19.03 -2.62
N LEU A 259 2.55 19.02 -2.39
CA LEU A 259 1.97 19.40 -1.11
C LEU A 259 2.39 18.44 0.01
N ALA A 260 2.47 17.13 -0.27
CA ALA A 260 2.92 16.13 0.69
C ALA A 260 4.39 16.31 1.04
N VAL A 261 5.26 16.70 0.10
CA VAL A 261 6.67 17.01 0.41
C VAL A 261 6.78 18.20 1.35
N VAL A 262 6.10 19.31 1.05
CA VAL A 262 6.08 20.50 1.92
C VAL A 262 5.49 20.14 3.29
N GLY A 263 4.37 19.44 3.31
CA GLY A 263 3.72 19.01 4.53
C GLY A 263 4.55 18.03 5.36
N CYS A 264 5.29 17.13 4.72
CA CYS A 264 6.21 16.22 5.40
C CYS A 264 7.31 17.00 6.14
N TRP A 265 7.93 17.97 5.45
CA TRP A 265 8.92 18.86 6.07
C TRP A 265 8.34 19.66 7.25
N LEU A 266 7.13 20.23 7.10
CA LEU A 266 6.42 20.92 8.17
C LEU A 266 6.04 19.99 9.33
N ALA A 267 5.70 18.74 9.06
CA ALA A 267 5.34 17.77 10.08
C ALA A 267 6.58 17.39 10.91
N ILE A 268 7.69 17.07 10.23
CA ILE A 268 8.95 16.69 10.88
C ILE A 268 9.45 17.82 11.78
N SER A 269 9.41 19.07 11.31
CA SER A 269 9.83 20.24 12.10
C SER A 269 8.96 20.51 13.34
N ARG A 270 7.71 20.00 13.40
CA ARG A 270 6.80 20.18 14.53
C ARG A 270 6.76 18.99 15.48
N ASN A 271 6.79 17.77 14.93
CA ASN A 271 6.71 16.52 15.69
C ASN A 271 7.44 15.41 14.92
N TRP A 272 8.76 15.41 15.06
CA TRP A 272 9.65 14.49 14.34
C TRP A 272 9.30 13.02 14.59
N ILE A 273 9.03 12.62 15.85
CA ILE A 273 8.69 11.22 16.20
C ILE A 273 7.40 10.77 15.51
N GLY A 274 6.32 11.55 15.66
CA GLY A 274 5.03 11.22 15.04
C GLY A 274 5.12 11.17 13.52
N SER A 275 5.87 12.10 12.91
CA SER A 275 6.12 12.13 11.46
C SER A 275 6.92 10.93 10.97
N LEU A 276 7.96 10.50 11.70
CA LEU A 276 8.76 9.34 11.33
C LEU A 276 7.96 8.03 11.43
N LEU A 277 7.05 7.90 12.40
CA LEU A 277 6.14 6.75 12.49
C LEU A 277 5.17 6.72 11.30
N LEU A 278 4.60 7.87 10.91
CA LEU A 278 3.79 7.98 9.69
C LEU A 278 4.60 7.60 8.45
N LEU A 279 5.82 8.14 8.32
CA LEU A 279 6.72 7.83 7.20
C LEU A 279 7.15 6.37 7.19
N THR A 280 7.24 5.70 8.33
CA THR A 280 7.55 4.27 8.40
C THR A 280 6.50 3.45 7.67
N ILE A 281 5.21 3.79 7.78
CA ILE A 281 4.15 3.15 6.97
C ILE A 281 4.33 3.44 5.49
N ALA A 282 4.63 4.70 5.14
CA ALA A 282 4.87 5.06 3.75
C ALA A 282 6.02 4.25 3.16
N ILE A 283 7.16 4.20 3.86
CA ILE A 283 8.36 3.46 3.47
C ILE A 283 8.09 1.95 3.44
N TYR A 284 7.32 1.41 4.38
CA TYR A 284 6.95 -0.01 4.40
C TYR A 284 6.17 -0.41 3.14
N TYR A 285 5.09 0.32 2.83
CA TYR A 285 4.31 0.00 1.64
C TYR A 285 5.04 0.32 0.34
N LEU A 286 5.94 1.30 0.37
CA LEU A 286 6.75 1.66 -0.79
C LEU A 286 7.90 0.68 -1.04
N VAL A 287 8.62 0.22 -0.01
CA VAL A 287 9.85 -0.58 -0.18
C VAL A 287 9.54 -2.08 -0.17
N PRO A 288 9.29 -2.75 0.97
CA PRO A 288 8.91 -4.16 0.94
C PRO A 288 7.57 -4.40 0.24
N GLY A 289 6.63 -3.44 0.29
CA GLY A 289 5.34 -3.57 -0.40
C GLY A 289 5.46 -3.67 -1.92
N THR A 290 6.30 -2.85 -2.57
CA THR A 290 6.53 -2.92 -4.04
C THR A 290 7.30 -4.17 -4.47
N ALA A 291 8.15 -4.70 -3.59
CA ALA A 291 8.87 -5.94 -3.86
C ALA A 291 7.93 -7.16 -3.76
N ALA A 292 7.00 -7.14 -2.80
CA ALA A 292 6.07 -8.23 -2.56
C ALA A 292 4.82 -8.19 -3.44
N HIS A 293 4.45 -7.01 -3.97
CA HIS A 293 3.23 -6.82 -4.75
C HIS A 293 3.43 -5.80 -5.86
N THR A 294 2.78 -6.05 -7.00
CA THR A 294 2.88 -5.17 -8.17
C THR A 294 1.71 -4.20 -8.28
N GLU A 295 0.54 -4.54 -7.74
CA GLU A 295 -0.67 -3.73 -7.92
C GLU A 295 -0.76 -2.55 -6.93
N ILE A 296 -1.22 -1.40 -7.42
CA ILE A 296 -1.34 -0.16 -6.63
C ILE A 296 -2.36 -0.25 -5.47
N ARG A 297 -3.35 -1.16 -5.55
CA ARG A 297 -4.35 -1.35 -4.49
C ARG A 297 -3.75 -1.83 -3.17
N TYR A 298 -2.53 -2.34 -3.19
CA TYR A 298 -1.82 -2.79 -1.99
C TYR A 298 -1.13 -1.68 -1.20
N VAL A 299 -1.06 -0.47 -1.76
CA VAL A 299 -0.42 0.69 -1.13
C VAL A 299 -1.41 1.78 -0.72
N LEU A 300 -2.68 1.43 -0.49
CA LEU A 300 -3.70 2.39 -0.05
C LEU A 300 -3.32 3.12 1.24
N SER A 301 -2.71 2.41 2.19
CA SER A 301 -2.24 3.00 3.45
C SER A 301 -1.17 4.06 3.23
N LEU A 302 -0.26 3.84 2.27
CA LEU A 302 0.70 4.86 1.82
C LEU A 302 -0.04 6.11 1.29
N HIS A 303 -1.03 5.95 0.40
CA HIS A 303 -1.76 7.10 -0.13
C HIS A 303 -2.55 7.87 0.94
N CYS A 304 -3.12 7.19 1.92
CA CYS A 304 -3.77 7.84 3.07
C CYS A 304 -2.76 8.65 3.90
N VAL A 305 -1.56 8.12 4.15
CA VAL A 305 -0.49 8.85 4.84
C VAL A 305 0.01 10.04 4.03
N ILE A 306 0.21 9.88 2.72
CA ILE A 306 0.57 10.98 1.82
C ILE A 306 -0.48 12.09 1.89
N ALA A 307 -1.77 11.75 1.93
CA ALA A 307 -2.85 12.71 2.05
C ALA A 307 -2.83 13.49 3.39
N ILE A 308 -2.36 12.88 4.49
CA ILE A 308 -2.14 13.58 5.77
C ILE A 308 -1.08 14.68 5.59
N PHE A 309 0.05 14.35 4.97
CA PHE A 309 1.09 15.34 4.72
C PHE A 309 0.62 16.40 3.72
N ALA A 310 -0.03 16.01 2.62
CA ALA A 310 -0.55 16.95 1.63
C ALA A 310 -1.55 17.95 2.24
N ALA A 311 -2.40 17.49 3.17
CA ALA A 311 -3.31 18.36 3.89
C ALA A 311 -2.58 19.44 4.71
N LEU A 312 -1.49 19.07 5.40
CA LEU A 312 -0.69 20.01 6.16
C LEU A 312 0.01 21.04 5.25
N GLY A 313 0.55 20.60 4.12
CA GLY A 313 1.12 21.49 3.10
C GLY A 313 0.09 22.46 2.54
N LEU A 314 -1.12 21.97 2.23
CA LEU A 314 -2.22 22.79 1.71
C LEU A 314 -2.67 23.86 2.70
N CYS A 315 -2.86 23.51 3.98
CA CYS A 315 -3.18 24.48 5.02
C CYS A 315 -2.15 25.61 5.07
N LYS A 316 -0.85 25.27 5.02
CA LYS A 316 0.22 26.28 5.05
C LYS A 316 0.18 27.23 3.84
N VAL A 317 -0.11 26.70 2.65
CA VAL A 317 -0.24 27.51 1.43
C VAL A 317 -1.42 28.49 1.58
N ILE A 318 -2.57 28.01 2.05
CA ILE A 318 -3.77 28.84 2.28
C ILE A 318 -3.48 29.95 3.30
N ASP A 319 -2.86 29.63 4.44
CA ASP A 319 -2.51 30.62 5.46
C ASP A 319 -1.59 31.71 4.90
N THR A 320 -0.61 31.31 4.08
CA THR A 320 0.36 32.24 3.47
C THR A 320 -0.30 33.17 2.44
N LEU A 321 -1.24 32.65 1.65
CA LEU A 321 -2.03 33.45 0.72
C LEU A 321 -2.94 34.44 1.47
N ALA A 322 -3.63 34.00 2.52
CA ALA A 322 -4.51 34.85 3.32
C ALA A 322 -3.75 36.04 3.95
N LEU A 323 -2.56 35.79 4.51
CA LEU A 323 -1.69 36.84 5.03
C LEU A 323 -1.22 37.82 3.95
N THR A 324 -0.97 37.33 2.74
CA THR A 324 -0.53 38.16 1.61
C THR A 324 -1.65 39.07 1.13
N VAL A 325 -2.88 38.55 1.00
CA VAL A 325 -4.08 39.31 0.65
C VAL A 325 -4.39 40.38 1.70
N SER A 326 -4.32 40.02 2.99
CA SER A 326 -4.56 40.97 4.08
C SER A 326 -3.57 42.13 4.08
N LYS A 327 -2.29 41.90 3.75
CA LYS A 327 -1.29 42.97 3.65
C LYS A 327 -1.54 43.92 2.48
N HIS A 328 -2.00 43.42 1.34
CA HIS A 328 -2.32 44.27 0.19
C HIS A 328 -3.55 45.14 0.45
N ALA A 329 -4.57 44.59 1.13
CA ALA A 329 -5.79 45.32 1.46
C ALA A 329 -5.57 46.48 2.46
N THR A 330 -4.53 46.42 3.30
CA THR A 330 -4.21 47.52 4.24
C THR A 330 -3.39 48.65 3.63
N HIS A 331 -2.82 48.44 2.42
CA HIS A 331 -2.00 49.43 1.73
C HIS A 331 -2.72 50.11 0.54
N SER A 332 -3.94 49.68 0.23
CA SER A 332 -4.86 50.31 -0.73
C SER A 332 -5.84 51.22 -0.01
#